data_AF-A0A086T7Z5-F1
#
_entry.id   AF-A0A086T7Z5-F1
#
_cell.length_a   1.000
_cell.length_b   1.000
_cell.length_c   1.000
_cell.angle_alpha   90.00
_cell.angle_beta   90.00
_cell.angle_gamma   90.00
#
_symmetry.space_group_name_H-M   'P 1'
#
loop_
_entity.id
_entity.type
_entity.pdbx_description
1 polymer ?
#
loop_
_entity_poly.entity_id
_entity_poly.type
_entity_poly.pdbx_seq_one_letter_code
_entity_poly.pdbx_strand_id
1 'polypeptide(L)'
;MSLVSSNNPNLVADTVREALGVYRDGGNVAAALQVLTRLKGIGPATASLLLAVHDPTRVIFFSDEAFYWLCRSGRKAPIKYNAKEYQELRTKAQELAERLDVSATDLEKVAYVLMKQPDNMAEASMNASAKTTPTPAKGASATKRKAARELESAPKEPPVRRSKRSKAC
;
A
#
# COMPACT_ATOMS: atom_id res chain seq x y z
N MET A 1 -8.83 -13.68 9.09
CA MET A 1 -9.27 -12.92 7.89
C MET A 1 -10.76 -12.58 7.99
N SER A 2 -11.21 -11.82 9.00
CA SER A 2 -12.65 -11.56 9.22
C SER A 2 -13.27 -10.61 8.18
N LEU A 3 -12.46 -9.69 7.64
CA LEU A 3 -12.97 -8.65 6.73
C LEU A 3 -13.33 -9.21 5.35
N VAL A 4 -12.48 -10.08 4.79
CA VAL A 4 -12.73 -10.71 3.48
C VAL A 4 -13.96 -11.63 3.54
N SER A 5 -14.08 -12.43 4.60
CA SER A 5 -15.24 -13.32 4.82
C SER A 5 -16.55 -12.58 5.10
N SER A 6 -16.52 -11.27 5.37
CA SER A 6 -17.73 -10.46 5.62
C SER A 6 -18.41 -9.95 4.35
N ASN A 7 -17.84 -10.20 3.17
CA ASN A 7 -18.46 -9.82 1.90
C ASN A 7 -19.65 -10.72 1.57
N ASN A 8 -20.76 -10.14 1.12
CA ASN A 8 -21.92 -10.89 0.66
C ASN A 8 -21.56 -11.67 -0.63
N PRO A 9 -21.91 -12.97 -0.75
CA PRO A 9 -21.57 -13.78 -1.93
C PRO A 9 -22.08 -13.22 -3.26
N ASN A 10 -23.28 -12.65 -3.30
CA ASN A 10 -23.85 -12.05 -4.50
C ASN A 10 -23.06 -10.80 -4.90
N LEU A 11 -22.72 -9.95 -3.92
CA LEU A 11 -21.87 -8.78 -4.14
C LEU A 11 -20.50 -9.18 -4.70
N VAL A 12 -19.89 -10.26 -4.17
CA VAL A 12 -18.61 -10.78 -4.68
C VAL A 12 -18.76 -11.20 -6.15
N ALA A 13 -19.77 -12.01 -6.47
CA ALA A 13 -20.01 -12.49 -7.83
C ALA A 13 -20.23 -11.33 -8.82
N ASP A 14 -21.05 -10.34 -8.44
CA ASP A 14 -21.35 -9.18 -9.29
C ASP A 14 -20.14 -8.28 -9.48
N THR A 15 -19.39 -8.00 -8.40
CA THR A 15 -18.17 -7.18 -8.47
C THR A 15 -17.10 -7.83 -9.34
N VAL A 16 -16.90 -9.15 -9.20
CA VAL A 16 -15.94 -9.88 -10.04
C VAL A 16 -16.40 -9.87 -11.51
N ARG A 17 -17.68 -10.10 -11.78
CA ARG A 17 -18.21 -10.06 -13.15
C ARG A 17 -18.07 -8.68 -13.78
N GLU A 18 -18.36 -7.62 -13.03
CA GLU A 18 -18.15 -6.22 -13.45
C GLU A 18 -16.68 -5.96 -13.76
N ALA A 19 -15.77 -6.32 -12.85
CA ALA A 19 -14.33 -6.10 -13.04
C ALA A 19 -13.78 -6.82 -14.28
N LEU A 20 -14.22 -8.06 -14.52
CA LEU A 20 -13.82 -8.81 -15.72
C LEU A 20 -14.45 -8.26 -16.99
N GLY A 21 -15.67 -7.72 -16.94
CA GLY A 21 -16.27 -6.99 -18.05
C GLY A 21 -15.44 -5.75 -18.42
N VAL A 22 -15.17 -4.90 -17.44
CA VAL A 22 -14.31 -3.71 -17.60
C VAL A 22 -12.94 -4.07 -18.17
N TYR A 23 -12.35 -5.17 -17.70
CA TYR A 23 -11.06 -5.63 -18.21
C TYR A 23 -11.12 -6.10 -19.67
N ARG A 24 -12.12 -6.90 -20.04
CA ARG A 24 -12.24 -7.43 -21.42
C ARG A 24 -12.52 -6.35 -22.44
N ASP A 25 -13.37 -5.38 -22.10
CA ASP A 25 -13.84 -4.38 -23.08
C ASP A 25 -12.77 -3.32 -23.37
N GLY A 26 -11.93 -2.97 -22.38
CA GLY A 26 -10.95 -1.89 -22.51
C GLY A 26 -9.50 -2.29 -22.27
N GLY A 27 -9.21 -3.54 -21.90
CA GLY A 27 -7.87 -3.96 -21.45
C GLY A 27 -7.37 -3.22 -20.20
N ASN A 28 -8.24 -2.44 -19.54
CA ASN A 28 -7.84 -1.48 -18.53
C ASN A 28 -7.75 -2.14 -17.15
N VAL A 29 -6.54 -2.56 -16.85
CA VAL A 29 -6.16 -3.18 -15.57
C VAL A 29 -6.49 -2.29 -14.39
N ALA A 30 -6.16 -0.99 -14.46
CA ALA A 30 -6.36 -0.07 -13.35
C ALA A 30 -7.85 0.09 -13.01
N ALA A 31 -8.71 0.18 -14.02
CA ALA A 31 -10.15 0.23 -13.85
C ALA A 31 -10.71 -1.07 -13.24
N ALA A 32 -10.25 -2.23 -13.73
CA ALA A 32 -10.65 -3.52 -13.17
C ALA A 32 -10.24 -3.68 -11.70
N LEU A 33 -9.02 -3.26 -11.32
CA LEU A 33 -8.60 -3.26 -9.92
C LEU A 33 -9.46 -2.33 -9.07
N GLN A 34 -9.81 -1.13 -9.55
CA GLN A 34 -10.68 -0.22 -8.81
C GLN A 34 -12.02 -0.89 -8.46
N VAL A 35 -12.61 -1.63 -9.39
CA VAL A 35 -13.83 -2.41 -9.13
C VAL A 35 -13.59 -3.49 -8.08
N LEU A 36 -12.54 -4.31 -8.22
CA LEU A 36 -12.21 -5.38 -7.27
C LEU A 36 -11.93 -4.85 -5.85
N THR A 37 -11.31 -3.68 -5.72
CA THR A 37 -11.01 -3.06 -4.42
C THR A 37 -12.23 -2.52 -3.67
N ARG A 38 -13.43 -2.57 -4.28
CA ARG A 38 -14.70 -2.30 -3.56
C ARG A 38 -15.02 -3.39 -2.53
N LEU A 39 -14.48 -4.60 -2.72
CA LEU A 39 -14.64 -5.71 -1.77
C LEU A 39 -13.84 -5.44 -0.49
N LYS A 40 -14.47 -5.70 0.65
CA LYS A 40 -13.86 -5.47 1.96
C LYS A 40 -12.63 -6.37 2.14
N GLY A 41 -11.50 -5.77 2.50
CA GLY A 41 -10.24 -6.49 2.72
C GLY A 41 -9.50 -6.87 1.43
N ILE A 42 -9.96 -6.40 0.27
CA ILE A 42 -9.28 -6.59 -1.02
C ILE A 42 -8.57 -5.29 -1.38
N GLY A 43 -7.25 -5.28 -1.19
CA GLY A 43 -6.37 -4.19 -1.64
C GLY A 43 -5.83 -4.42 -3.05
N PRO A 44 -5.01 -3.48 -3.57
CA PRO A 44 -4.37 -3.62 -4.89
C PRO A 44 -3.63 -4.94 -5.08
N ALA A 45 -2.97 -5.44 -4.03
CA ALA A 45 -2.26 -6.71 -4.10
C ALA A 45 -3.19 -7.89 -4.40
N THR A 46 -4.22 -8.07 -3.58
CA THR A 46 -5.19 -9.17 -3.79
C THR A 46 -6.03 -8.96 -5.04
N ALA A 47 -6.39 -7.71 -5.39
CA ALA A 47 -7.10 -7.41 -6.63
C ALA A 47 -6.25 -7.78 -7.87
N SER A 48 -4.96 -7.45 -7.87
CA SER A 48 -4.04 -7.84 -8.95
C SER A 48 -3.92 -9.37 -9.08
N LEU A 49 -3.90 -10.10 -7.96
CA LEU A 49 -3.89 -11.57 -7.97
C LEU A 49 -5.15 -12.15 -8.63
N LEU A 50 -6.33 -11.67 -8.24
CA LEU A 50 -7.60 -12.12 -8.83
C LEU A 50 -7.63 -11.89 -10.35
N LEU A 51 -7.10 -10.76 -10.82
CA LEU A 51 -7.04 -10.46 -12.24
C LEU A 51 -5.93 -11.24 -12.97
N ALA A 52 -4.79 -11.50 -12.32
CA ALA A 52 -3.71 -12.34 -12.86
C ALA A 52 -4.14 -13.80 -13.07
N VAL A 53 -5.00 -14.33 -12.20
CA VAL A 53 -5.59 -15.67 -12.41
C VAL A 53 -6.46 -15.70 -13.68
N HIS A 54 -7.12 -14.59 -14.01
CA HIS A 54 -7.91 -14.49 -15.24
C HIS A 54 -7.05 -14.31 -16.50
N ASP A 55 -5.98 -13.52 -16.41
CA ASP A 55 -5.05 -13.26 -17.52
C ASP A 55 -3.59 -13.31 -17.04
N PRO A 56 -3.03 -14.54 -16.91
CA PRO A 56 -1.66 -14.74 -16.43
C PRO A 56 -0.60 -14.27 -17.43
N THR A 57 -0.99 -14.09 -18.69
CA THR A 57 -0.07 -13.66 -19.74
C THR A 57 0.24 -12.18 -19.61
N ARG A 58 -0.78 -11.35 -19.37
CA ARG A 58 -0.62 -9.88 -19.41
C ARG A 58 -0.62 -9.25 -18.03
N VAL A 59 -1.25 -9.84 -17.02
CA VAL A 59 -1.46 -9.20 -15.72
C VAL A 59 -0.50 -9.71 -14.67
N ILE A 60 0.38 -8.82 -14.19
CA ILE A 60 1.30 -9.16 -13.10
C ILE A 60 0.61 -9.06 -11.73
N PHE A 61 0.83 -10.07 -10.90
CA PHE A 61 0.51 -10.07 -9.47
C PHE A 61 1.49 -9.18 -8.70
N PHE A 62 0.93 -8.30 -7.86
CA PHE A 62 1.69 -7.45 -6.96
C PHE A 62 2.21 -8.23 -5.74
N SER A 63 3.16 -9.13 -5.99
CA SER A 63 3.96 -9.81 -4.96
C SER A 63 5.12 -8.94 -4.49
N ASP A 64 5.58 -9.19 -3.27
CA ASP A 64 6.74 -8.53 -2.69
C ASP A 64 7.99 -8.80 -3.52
N GLU A 65 8.17 -10.05 -3.94
CA GLU A 65 9.31 -10.48 -4.73
C GLU A 65 9.36 -9.76 -6.09
N ALA A 66 8.25 -9.68 -6.81
CA ALA A 66 8.19 -8.97 -8.08
C ALA A 66 8.48 -7.47 -7.91
N PHE A 67 7.92 -6.86 -6.85
CA PHE A 67 8.17 -5.45 -6.57
C PHE A 67 9.61 -5.15 -6.18
N TYR A 68 10.21 -5.99 -5.33
CA TYR A 68 11.61 -5.83 -4.94
C TYR A 68 12.54 -5.96 -6.13
N TRP A 69 12.34 -6.99 -6.94
CA TRP A 69 13.18 -7.22 -8.11
C TRP A 69 13.04 -6.09 -9.14
N LEU A 70 11.82 -5.77 -9.58
CA LEU A 70 11.60 -4.87 -10.71
C LEU A 70 11.65 -3.38 -10.33
N CYS A 71 11.24 -3.01 -9.12
CA CYS A 71 11.08 -1.61 -8.73
C CYS A 71 12.10 -1.15 -7.68
N ARG A 72 12.80 -2.08 -7.01
CA ARG A 72 13.73 -1.76 -5.92
C ARG A 72 15.13 -2.38 -6.11
N SER A 73 15.43 -2.90 -7.30
CA SER A 73 16.73 -3.48 -7.64
C SER A 73 17.16 -4.58 -6.67
N GLY A 74 16.22 -5.45 -6.28
CA GLY A 74 16.42 -6.55 -5.34
C GLY A 74 16.40 -6.16 -3.86
N ARG A 75 16.30 -4.87 -3.51
CA ARG A 75 16.31 -4.43 -2.10
C ARG A 75 14.95 -4.57 -1.43
N LYS A 76 14.92 -5.21 -0.25
CA LYS A 76 13.73 -5.40 0.60
C LYS A 76 13.36 -4.12 1.36
N ALA A 77 12.81 -3.13 0.66
CA ALA A 77 12.30 -1.90 1.25
C ALA A 77 10.85 -2.07 1.75
N PRO A 78 10.33 -1.18 2.62
CA PRO A 78 8.92 -1.19 2.99
C PRO A 78 8.00 -0.99 1.77
N ILE A 79 6.98 -1.85 1.61
CA ILE A 79 5.96 -1.77 0.57
C ILE A 79 4.67 -1.23 1.18
N LYS A 80 3.99 -0.30 0.50
CA LYS A 80 2.73 0.31 0.95
C LYS A 80 1.49 -0.38 0.37
N TYR A 81 1.65 -1.18 -0.68
CA TYR A 81 0.59 -1.90 -1.39
C TYR A 81 -0.52 -0.97 -1.90
N ASN A 82 -0.13 0.20 -2.40
CA ASN A 82 -1.07 1.17 -2.96
C ASN A 82 -1.12 1.08 -4.50
N ALA A 83 -2.13 1.73 -5.10
CA ALA A 83 -2.31 1.72 -6.55
C ALA A 83 -1.12 2.33 -7.33
N LYS A 84 -0.40 3.28 -6.73
CA LYS A 84 0.77 3.91 -7.38
C LYS A 84 1.93 2.94 -7.50
N GLU A 85 2.23 2.20 -6.43
CA GLU A 85 3.27 1.17 -6.45
C GLU A 85 2.89 0.01 -7.38
N TYR A 86 1.61 -0.36 -7.43
CA TYR A 86 1.14 -1.35 -8.40
C TYR A 86 1.35 -0.87 -9.84
N GLN A 87 1.06 0.40 -10.13
CA GLN A 87 1.27 0.97 -11.46
C GLN A 87 2.77 0.99 -11.83
N GLU A 88 3.64 1.34 -10.89
CA GLU A 88 5.11 1.28 -11.06
C GLU A 88 5.54 -0.15 -11.44
N LEU A 89 5.05 -1.15 -10.70
CA LEU A 89 5.31 -2.56 -10.99
C LEU A 89 4.80 -2.96 -12.36
N ARG A 90 3.56 -2.60 -12.68
CA ARG A 90 2.91 -2.99 -13.93
C ARG A 90 3.67 -2.45 -15.13
N THR A 91 4.09 -1.19 -15.10
CA THR A 91 4.90 -0.59 -16.16
C THR A 91 6.22 -1.31 -16.33
N LYS A 92 6.97 -1.55 -15.23
CA LYS A 92 8.26 -2.24 -15.29
C LYS A 92 8.15 -3.69 -15.78
N ALA A 93 7.10 -4.38 -15.35
CA ALA A 93 6.81 -5.74 -15.79
C ALA A 93 6.46 -5.79 -17.27
N GLN A 94 5.63 -4.86 -17.76
CA GLN A 94 5.24 -4.80 -19.15
C GLN A 94 6.43 -4.49 -20.07
N GLU A 95 7.25 -3.51 -19.72
CA GLU A 95 8.50 -3.19 -20.45
C GLU A 95 9.41 -4.43 -20.57
N LEU A 96 9.53 -5.20 -19.50
CA LEU A 96 10.38 -6.39 -19.47
C LEU A 96 9.76 -7.56 -20.25
N ALA A 97 8.46 -7.79 -20.09
CA ALA A 97 7.71 -8.84 -20.77
C ALA A 97 7.75 -8.64 -22.29
N GLU A 98 7.53 -7.42 -22.77
CA GLU A 98 7.61 -7.08 -24.19
C GLU A 98 9.03 -7.24 -24.75
N ARG A 99 10.05 -6.84 -23.99
CA ARG A 99 11.46 -6.95 -24.42
C ARG A 99 11.93 -8.40 -24.54
N LEU A 100 11.44 -9.29 -23.68
CA LEU A 100 11.87 -10.69 -23.61
C LEU A 100 10.88 -11.66 -24.26
N ASP A 101 9.73 -11.18 -24.72
CA ASP A 101 8.62 -11.98 -25.25
C ASP A 101 8.17 -13.10 -24.27
N VAL A 102 7.90 -12.71 -23.02
CA VAL A 102 7.51 -13.62 -21.93
C VAL A 102 6.23 -13.19 -21.23
N SER A 103 5.58 -14.13 -20.54
CA SER A 103 4.36 -13.84 -19.77
C SER A 103 4.65 -13.11 -18.46
N ALA A 104 3.64 -12.39 -17.94
CA ALA A 104 3.70 -11.79 -16.60
C ALA A 104 3.96 -12.86 -15.51
N THR A 105 3.32 -14.03 -15.62
CA THR A 105 3.57 -15.15 -14.70
C THR A 105 5.01 -15.67 -14.74
N ASP A 106 5.70 -15.64 -15.89
CA ASP A 106 7.11 -16.04 -15.92
C ASP A 106 8.00 -15.02 -15.20
N LEU A 107 7.68 -13.73 -15.29
CA LEU A 107 8.35 -12.71 -14.48
C LEU A 107 8.13 -12.94 -12.97
N GLU A 108 6.92 -13.33 -12.56
CA GLU A 108 6.61 -13.65 -11.16
C GLU A 108 7.44 -14.84 -10.65
N LYS A 109 7.54 -15.92 -11.45
CA LYS A 109 8.37 -17.09 -11.10
C LYS A 109 9.83 -16.71 -10.96
N VAL A 110 10.38 -15.93 -11.90
CA VAL A 110 11.76 -15.46 -11.85
C VAL A 110 11.99 -14.59 -10.62
N ALA A 111 11.08 -13.65 -10.33
CA ALA A 111 11.14 -12.81 -9.14
C ALA A 111 11.20 -13.65 -7.86
N TYR A 112 10.33 -14.67 -7.75
CA TYR A 112 10.32 -15.57 -6.61
C TYR A 112 11.67 -16.28 -6.42
N VAL A 113 12.21 -16.87 -7.49
CA VAL A 113 13.49 -17.59 -7.43
C VAL A 113 14.63 -16.65 -7.04
N LEU A 114 14.75 -15.49 -7.67
CA LEU A 114 15.82 -14.52 -7.38
C LEU A 114 15.74 -13.99 -5.95
N MET A 115 14.55 -13.65 -5.47
CA MET A 115 14.37 -13.00 -4.17
C MET A 115 14.45 -13.96 -2.96
N LYS A 116 14.39 -15.27 -3.20
CA LYS A 116 14.53 -16.33 -2.18
C LYS A 116 15.90 -17.00 -2.15
N GLN A 117 16.87 -16.56 -2.97
CA GLN A 117 18.22 -17.10 -2.91
C GLN A 117 18.88 -16.86 -1.55
N PRO A 118 19.77 -17.75 -1.08
CA PRO A 118 20.43 -17.63 0.22
C PRO A 118 21.16 -16.31 0.42
N ASP A 119 21.80 -15.79 -0.64
CA ASP A 119 22.55 -14.53 -0.60
C ASP A 119 21.64 -13.32 -0.32
N ASN A 120 20.41 -13.34 -0.86
CA ASN A 120 19.37 -12.35 -0.59
C ASN A 120 18.65 -12.56 0.76
N MET A 121 18.85 -13.71 1.42
CA MET A 121 18.40 -13.94 2.80
C MET A 121 19.42 -13.43 3.83
N ALA A 122 20.73 -13.50 3.52
CA ALA A 122 21.80 -13.05 4.40
C ALA A 122 21.81 -11.51 4.58
N GLU A 123 21.57 -10.74 3.52
CA GLU A 123 21.50 -9.27 3.60
C GLU A 123 20.34 -8.75 4.47
N ALA A 124 19.24 -9.51 4.58
CA ALA A 124 18.11 -9.14 5.44
C ALA A 124 18.46 -9.27 6.94
N SER A 125 19.41 -10.13 7.30
CA SER A 125 19.82 -10.35 8.69
C SER A 125 20.77 -9.27 9.21
N MET A 126 21.57 -8.62 8.35
CA MET A 126 22.52 -7.60 8.78
C MET A 126 21.87 -6.23 9.06
N ASN A 127 20.78 -5.90 8.37
CA ASN A 127 20.08 -4.62 8.56
C ASN A 127 19.13 -4.59 9.78
N ALA A 128 18.85 -5.74 10.40
CA ALA A 128 18.03 -5.81 11.62
C ALA A 128 18.82 -5.47 12.90
N SER A 129 20.15 -5.46 12.86
CA SER A 129 21.00 -5.32 14.07
C SER A 129 21.50 -3.89 14.35
N ALA A 130 21.14 -2.89 13.54
CA ALA A 130 21.63 -1.53 13.67
C ALA A 130 20.63 -0.55 14.34
N LYS A 131 19.89 -1.00 15.37
CA LYS A 131 19.06 -0.09 16.17
C LYS A 131 18.96 -0.47 17.65
N THR A 132 20.08 -0.35 18.35
CA THR A 132 20.11 -0.17 19.81
C THR A 132 21.01 1.01 20.13
N THR A 133 20.40 2.18 20.32
CA THR A 133 20.97 3.24 21.15
C THR A 133 20.12 3.35 22.42
N PRO A 134 20.75 3.30 23.61
CA PRO A 134 20.04 3.26 24.89
C PRO A 134 19.51 4.66 25.26
N THR A 135 18.27 4.72 25.73
CA THR A 135 17.64 5.91 26.29
C THR A 135 18.06 6.05 27.76
N PRO A 136 18.66 7.17 28.21
CA PRO A 136 18.83 7.42 29.64
C PRO A 136 17.54 7.95 30.28
N ALA A 137 17.37 7.56 31.53
CA ALA A 137 16.16 7.62 32.34
C ALA A 137 15.65 9.04 32.69
N LYS A 138 14.33 9.13 32.92
CA LYS A 138 13.61 10.28 33.50
C LYS A 138 14.00 10.48 34.97
N GLY A 139 14.46 11.70 35.30
CA GLY A 139 14.44 12.27 36.65
C GLY A 139 13.37 13.36 36.76
N ALA A 140 12.66 13.39 37.88
CA ALA A 140 11.51 14.25 38.16
C ALA A 140 11.90 15.68 38.61
N SER A 141 10.92 16.61 38.52
CA SER A 141 10.61 17.70 39.47
C SER A 141 10.42 19.11 38.86
N ALA A 142 9.16 19.52 38.86
CA ALA A 142 8.56 20.80 39.30
C ALA A 142 9.32 22.16 39.22
N THR A 143 8.58 23.17 38.70
CA THR A 143 8.25 24.49 39.35
C THR A 143 8.58 25.77 38.54
N LYS A 144 7.53 26.59 38.34
CA LYS A 144 7.44 28.06 38.12
C LYS A 144 8.65 28.82 37.52
N ARG A 145 8.39 29.69 36.55
CA ARG A 145 8.13 31.15 36.76
C ARG A 145 7.78 31.89 35.45
N LYS A 146 7.05 32.99 35.65
CA LYS A 146 6.37 33.89 34.72
C LYS A 146 7.05 35.26 34.82
N ALA A 147 7.36 35.91 33.69
CA ALA A 147 7.56 37.37 33.50
C ALA A 147 7.77 37.59 31.98
N ALA A 148 6.86 38.13 31.18
CA ALA A 148 6.18 39.44 31.14
C ALA A 148 6.95 40.53 30.38
N ARG A 149 6.18 41.21 29.50
CA ARG A 149 6.33 42.58 28.94
C ARG A 149 6.88 42.67 27.50
N GLU A 150 6.38 43.47 26.55
CA GLU A 150 5.08 44.07 26.13
C GLU A 150 5.42 45.03 24.95
N LEU A 151 4.46 45.30 24.06
CA LEU A 151 4.19 46.52 23.24
C LEU A 151 3.60 46.09 21.86
N GLU A 152 2.26 46.06 21.71
CA GLU A 152 1.35 47.14 21.24
C GLU A 152 1.30 47.27 19.70
N SER A 153 0.19 46.97 19.01
CA SER A 153 -0.93 47.91 18.79
C SER A 153 -2.15 47.24 18.10
N ALA A 154 -3.33 47.83 18.30
CA ALA A 154 -4.72 47.31 18.19
C ALA A 154 -5.42 47.53 16.80
N PRO A 155 -6.78 47.55 16.61
CA PRO A 155 -7.95 46.87 17.25
C PRO A 155 -9.06 46.32 16.29
N LYS A 156 -10.01 45.50 16.86
CA LYS A 156 -11.49 45.32 16.55
C LYS A 156 -11.91 44.66 15.20
N GLU A 157 -12.87 43.73 15.08
CA GLU A 157 -14.10 43.34 15.82
C GLU A 157 -14.54 41.87 15.50
N PRO A 158 -15.52 41.27 16.21
CA PRO A 158 -15.84 39.82 16.23
C PRO A 158 -17.02 39.47 15.27
N PRO A 159 -17.53 38.21 15.11
CA PRO A 159 -18.45 37.66 16.12
C PRO A 159 -18.73 36.11 16.14
N VAL A 160 -19.50 35.73 17.16
CA VAL A 160 -20.47 34.61 17.30
C VAL A 160 -19.98 33.15 17.41
N ARG A 161 -20.06 32.66 18.66
CA ARG A 161 -20.28 31.27 19.07
C ARG A 161 -21.56 30.67 18.46
N ARG A 162 -21.51 29.44 17.94
CA ARG A 162 -22.65 28.52 18.00
C ARG A 162 -22.22 27.18 18.59
N SER A 163 -22.99 26.76 19.59
CA SER A 163 -22.73 25.74 20.59
C SER A 163 -22.69 24.30 20.04
N LYS A 164 -21.77 23.49 20.57
CA LYS A 164 -21.85 22.03 20.54
C LYS A 164 -22.88 21.58 21.59
N ARG A 165 -23.94 20.90 21.15
CA ARG A 165 -24.90 20.21 22.03
C ARG A 165 -24.28 18.89 22.48
N SER A 166 -23.88 18.80 23.74
CA SER A 166 -23.58 17.54 24.44
C SER A 166 -24.87 16.88 24.93
N LYS A 167 -24.88 15.54 24.97
CA LYS A 167 -25.91 14.67 25.55
C LYS A 167 -25.73 14.53 27.09
N ALA A 168 -26.79 13.99 27.73
CA ALA A 168 -26.97 13.54 29.12
C ALA A 168 -27.31 14.68 30.12
N CYS A 169 -28.31 14.59 31.01
CA CYS A 169 -28.98 13.45 31.64
C CYS A 169 -30.45 13.24 31.24
#